data_AF-A0A3B9D0P8-F1
#
_entry.id   AF-A0A3B9D0P8-F1
#
_cell.length_a   1.000
_cell.length_b   1.000
_cell.length_c   1.000
_cell.angle_alpha   90.00
_cell.angle_beta   90.00
_cell.angle_gamma   90.00
#
_symmetry.space_group_name_H-M   'P 1'
#
loop_
_entity.id
_entity.type
_entity.pdbx_description
1 polymer ?
#
loop_
_entity_poly.entity_id
_entity_poly.type
_entity_poly.pdbx_seq_one_letter_code
_entity_poly.pdbx_strand_id
1 'polypeptide(L)'
;MSDSILLDGREVQVTVADLVLHVDDDEFRGNIDCVITFSEPVSSEDTLRSLRLAITSRNTREVLDISGYLETSCGLECTLYWSMLSEHDLSETDIPDEIELLWEDDTIGTFALGRKGTMQSSDSATGDSQRATAREDGDAVPEELRVDDFSRGLTIFVRWYQPAVFSLFFFSIIWTLGSFYFIANVDWLPLQIWGAMFSVAGFGLMYYAVCMFRNHTRIEVLDSELTRSCGPLPWPKLFRWIPLKIPVSEITSVWTERYQSARNNQGVKRTLYRVKVSIKEGEDVTLTSSFARPEPADFITQKLQESLGNS
;
A
#
# COMPACT_ATOMS: atom_id res chain seq x y z
N MET A 1 18.56 15.74 -5.14
CA MET A 1 19.66 15.97 -6.10
C MET A 1 19.07 16.68 -7.30
N SER A 2 19.70 17.76 -7.78
CA SER A 2 19.22 18.51 -8.95
C SER A 2 20.30 18.52 -10.02
N ASP A 3 19.96 18.15 -11.24
CA ASP A 3 20.87 18.22 -12.39
C ASP A 3 20.18 18.94 -13.56
N SER A 4 20.93 19.45 -14.52
CA SER A 4 20.37 20.05 -15.74
C SER A 4 20.54 19.11 -16.94
N ILE A 5 19.43 18.84 -17.62
CA ILE A 5 19.42 18.03 -18.84
C ILE A 5 19.00 18.90 -20.03
N LEU A 6 19.45 18.52 -21.23
CA LEU A 6 19.12 19.25 -22.45
C LEU A 6 18.00 18.49 -23.18
N LEU A 7 16.80 19.06 -23.20
CA LEU A 7 15.58 18.45 -23.72
C LEU A 7 15.00 19.36 -24.81
N ASP A 8 14.90 18.86 -26.04
CA ASP A 8 14.49 19.65 -27.21
C ASP A 8 15.26 20.97 -27.41
N GLY A 9 16.56 20.95 -27.07
CA GLY A 9 17.41 22.15 -27.17
C GLY A 9 17.25 23.14 -26.02
N ARG A 10 16.52 22.78 -24.95
CA ARG A 10 16.32 23.61 -23.74
C ARG A 10 16.96 22.95 -22.53
N GLU A 11 17.53 23.75 -21.65
CA GLU A 11 18.08 23.28 -20.38
C GLU A 11 16.95 23.19 -19.34
N VAL A 12 16.64 21.97 -18.89
CA VAL A 12 15.59 21.69 -17.91
C VAL A 12 16.26 21.15 -16.64
N GLN A 13 15.93 21.72 -15.48
CA GLN A 13 16.38 21.18 -14.21
C GLN A 13 15.49 20.00 -13.80
N VAL A 14 16.13 18.88 -13.50
CA VAL A 14 15.49 17.66 -13.01
C VAL A 14 15.83 17.51 -11.55
N THR A 15 14.81 17.36 -10.71
CA THR A 15 14.98 17.05 -9.29
C THR A 15 14.32 15.71 -9.00
N VAL A 16 15.11 14.77 -8.50
CA VAL A 16 14.56 13.53 -7.94
C VAL A 16 14.19 13.83 -6.50
N ALA A 17 12.89 13.86 -6.22
CA ALA A 17 12.34 14.27 -4.93
C ALA A 17 12.28 13.10 -3.94
N ASP A 18 11.92 11.91 -4.43
CA ASP A 18 11.84 10.70 -3.63
C ASP A 18 12.17 9.47 -4.49
N LEU A 19 12.80 8.48 -3.87
CA LEU A 19 13.12 7.19 -4.46
C LEU A 19 12.89 6.12 -3.39
N VAL A 20 11.79 5.39 -3.53
CA VAL A 20 11.37 4.36 -2.59
C VAL A 20 11.57 3.00 -3.25
N LEU A 21 12.47 2.19 -2.68
CA LEU A 21 12.62 0.79 -3.06
C LEU A 21 11.76 -0.08 -2.15
N HIS A 22 10.73 -0.69 -2.72
CA HIS A 22 9.92 -1.71 -2.10
C HIS A 22 10.46 -3.09 -2.45
N VAL A 23 11.26 -3.68 -1.58
CA VAL A 23 11.74 -5.06 -1.75
C VAL A 23 10.73 -6.04 -1.13
N ASP A 24 10.32 -7.03 -1.91
CA ASP A 24 9.62 -8.21 -1.43
C ASP A 24 10.65 -9.30 -1.08
N ASP A 25 10.79 -9.57 0.21
CA ASP A 25 11.80 -10.48 0.77
C ASP A 25 11.67 -11.93 0.25
N ASP A 26 10.48 -12.35 -0.18
CA ASP A 26 10.22 -13.74 -0.57
C ASP A 26 10.62 -14.04 -2.03
N GLU A 27 10.69 -13.03 -2.90
CA GLU A 27 10.93 -13.20 -4.34
C GLU A 27 12.09 -12.36 -4.91
N PHE A 28 12.80 -11.56 -4.08
CA PHE A 28 13.77 -10.54 -4.55
C PHE A 28 13.19 -9.68 -5.68
N ARG A 29 11.89 -9.38 -5.58
CA ARG A 29 11.19 -8.48 -6.50
C ARG A 29 11.11 -7.11 -5.86
N GLY A 30 11.43 -6.10 -6.63
CA GLY A 30 11.49 -4.73 -6.17
C GLY A 30 10.57 -3.85 -7.00
N ASN A 31 9.75 -3.04 -6.36
CA ASN A 31 9.20 -1.85 -7.03
C ASN A 31 10.07 -0.66 -6.65
N ILE A 32 10.52 0.08 -7.65
CA ILE A 32 11.15 1.38 -7.45
C ILE A 32 10.13 2.43 -7.83
N ASP A 33 9.60 3.10 -6.83
CA ASP A 33 8.76 4.27 -7.01
C ASP A 33 9.65 5.51 -6.90
N CYS A 34 9.72 6.30 -7.96
CA CYS A 34 10.49 7.54 -7.97
C CYS A 34 9.62 8.72 -8.41
N VAL A 35 9.77 9.84 -7.71
CA VAL A 35 9.11 11.10 -8.06
C VAL A 35 10.12 12.03 -8.68
N ILE A 36 9.93 12.33 -9.96
CA ILE A 36 10.81 13.20 -10.74
C ILE A 36 10.06 14.49 -11.05
N THR A 37 10.60 15.61 -10.59
CA THR A 37 10.06 16.94 -10.87
C THR A 37 10.96 17.67 -11.87
N PHE A 38 10.31 18.37 -12.80
CA PHE A 38 10.97 19.15 -13.84
C PHE A 38 10.71 20.64 -13.58
N SER A 39 11.70 21.50 -13.85
CA SER A 39 11.52 22.96 -13.71
C SER A 39 10.52 23.54 -14.71
N GLU A 40 10.29 22.84 -15.82
CA GLU A 40 9.38 23.22 -16.89
C GLU A 40 8.50 22.03 -17.28
N PRO A 41 7.28 22.24 -17.82
CA PRO A 41 6.45 21.15 -18.29
C PRO A 41 7.09 20.44 -19.49
N VAL A 42 7.30 19.13 -19.36
CA VAL A 42 7.87 18.26 -20.38
C VAL A 42 6.79 17.30 -20.89
N SER A 43 6.83 16.97 -22.18
CA SER A 43 5.99 15.92 -22.78
C SER A 43 6.29 14.57 -22.12
N SER A 44 5.26 13.86 -21.68
CA SER A 44 5.43 12.53 -21.08
C SER A 44 5.97 11.52 -22.09
N GLU A 45 5.62 11.63 -23.36
CA GLU A 45 6.10 10.70 -24.39
C GLU A 45 7.62 10.77 -24.59
N ASP A 46 8.19 11.99 -24.59
CA ASP A 46 9.62 12.20 -24.74
C ASP A 46 10.37 11.78 -23.47
N THR A 47 9.79 12.07 -22.31
CA THR A 47 10.35 11.64 -21.01
C THR A 47 10.45 10.13 -20.91
N LEU A 48 9.43 9.39 -21.35
CA LEU A 48 9.41 7.92 -21.25
C LEU A 48 10.34 7.22 -22.25
N ARG A 49 10.67 7.88 -23.37
CA ARG A 49 11.62 7.33 -24.35
C ARG A 49 13.07 7.48 -23.90
N SER A 50 13.36 8.56 -23.19
CA SER A 50 14.73 8.91 -22.79
C SER A 50 15.06 8.46 -21.37
N LEU A 51 14.11 8.47 -20.44
CA LEU A 51 14.38 8.14 -19.04
C LEU A 51 14.47 6.62 -18.83
N ARG A 52 15.61 6.17 -18.31
CA ARG A 52 15.87 4.77 -17.93
C ARG A 52 16.45 4.71 -16.52
N LEU A 53 16.38 3.55 -15.89
CA LEU A 53 16.97 3.32 -14.58
C LEU A 53 17.96 2.17 -14.66
N ALA A 54 19.23 2.42 -14.37
CA ALA A 54 20.25 1.39 -14.31
C ALA A 54 20.46 0.96 -12.86
N ILE A 55 20.28 -0.33 -12.61
CA ILE A 55 20.56 -0.96 -11.32
C ILE A 55 21.92 -1.64 -11.43
N THR A 56 22.86 -1.20 -10.59
CA THR A 56 24.20 -1.78 -10.52
C THR A 56 24.33 -2.60 -9.23
N SER A 57 24.58 -3.89 -9.41
CA SER A 57 25.05 -4.81 -8.37
C SER A 57 26.51 -5.17 -8.65
N ARG A 58 27.20 -5.81 -7.69
CA ARG A 58 28.65 -6.06 -7.73
C ARG A 58 29.18 -6.59 -9.05
N ASN A 59 28.39 -7.40 -9.74
CA ASN A 59 28.80 -8.08 -10.98
C ASN A 59 27.85 -7.82 -12.17
N THR A 60 26.75 -7.09 -11.98
CA THR A 60 25.71 -6.92 -13.00
C THR A 60 25.20 -5.49 -13.04
N ARG A 61 25.01 -4.96 -14.25
CA ARG A 61 24.33 -3.69 -14.48
C ARG A 61 23.13 -3.97 -15.38
N GLU A 62 21.94 -3.78 -14.86
CA GLU A 62 20.68 -3.98 -15.58
C GLU A 62 20.03 -2.64 -15.83
N VAL A 63 19.62 -2.38 -17.08
CA VAL A 63 18.91 -1.15 -17.45
C VAL A 63 17.44 -1.47 -17.59
N LEU A 64 16.62 -0.78 -16.82
CA LEU A 64 15.18 -0.95 -16.75
C LEU A 64 14.48 0.19 -17.49
N ASP A 65 13.49 -0.19 -18.29
CA ASP A 65 12.56 0.73 -18.91
C ASP A 65 11.41 1.04 -17.94
N ILE A 66 10.82 2.23 -18.06
CA ILE A 66 9.71 2.66 -17.20
C ILE A 66 8.45 1.84 -17.53
N SER A 67 7.95 1.13 -16.53
CA SER A 67 6.75 0.29 -16.64
C SER A 67 5.43 1.03 -16.46
N GLY A 68 5.44 2.18 -15.76
CA GLY A 68 4.25 2.98 -15.51
C GLY A 68 4.60 4.39 -15.05
N TYR A 69 3.70 5.34 -15.32
CA TYR A 69 3.85 6.73 -14.91
C TYR A 69 2.51 7.38 -14.64
N LEU A 70 2.53 8.42 -13.80
CA LEU A 70 1.41 9.31 -13.52
C LEU A 70 1.88 10.76 -13.67
N GLU A 71 1.22 11.51 -14.55
CA GLU A 71 1.44 12.96 -14.66
C GLU A 71 0.85 13.67 -13.44
N THR A 72 1.66 14.49 -12.79
CA THR A 72 1.24 15.38 -11.70
C THR A 72 1.31 16.83 -12.17
N SER A 73 0.70 17.75 -11.43
CA SER A 73 0.78 19.19 -11.75
C SER A 73 2.20 19.77 -11.72
N CYS A 74 3.17 19.04 -11.17
CA CYS A 74 4.52 19.52 -10.88
C CYS A 74 5.63 18.57 -11.39
N GLY A 75 5.30 17.53 -12.16
CA GLY A 75 6.27 16.50 -12.56
C GLY A 75 5.64 15.16 -12.92
N LEU A 76 6.48 14.13 -12.99
CA LEU A 76 6.10 12.75 -13.29
C LEU A 76 6.41 11.85 -12.08
N GLU A 77 5.40 11.11 -11.63
CA GLU A 77 5.58 10.00 -10.71
C GLU A 77 5.75 8.74 -11.53
N CYS A 78 6.93 8.13 -11.48
CA CYS A 78 7.27 6.96 -12.28
C CYS A 78 7.37 5.73 -11.38
N THR A 79 6.71 4.66 -11.79
CA THR A 79 6.82 3.35 -11.16
C THR A 79 7.59 2.43 -12.10
N LEU A 80 8.73 1.94 -11.60
CA LEU A 80 9.54 0.95 -12.29
C LEU A 80 9.42 -0.38 -11.57
N TYR A 81 8.96 -1.39 -12.31
CA TYR A 81 8.96 -2.78 -11.87
C TYR A 81 10.32 -3.38 -12.18
N TRP A 82 11.01 -3.82 -11.13
CA TRP A 82 12.20 -4.63 -11.28
C TRP A 82 11.92 -6.04 -10.73
N SER A 83 12.06 -7.02 -11.62
CA SER A 83 12.17 -8.41 -11.21
C SER A 83 13.54 -8.88 -11.62
N MET A 84 14.35 -9.37 -10.67
CA MET A 84 15.54 -10.18 -10.96
C MET A 84 15.14 -11.39 -11.83
N LEU A 85 15.10 -11.21 -13.15
CA LEU A 85 14.75 -12.24 -14.10
C LEU A 85 16.02 -12.97 -14.52
N SER A 86 16.50 -13.80 -13.61
CA SER A 86 17.34 -14.94 -13.95
C SER A 86 17.28 -15.95 -12.80
N GLU A 87 16.47 -17.00 -12.96
CA GLU A 87 16.41 -18.17 -12.06
C GLU A 87 17.75 -18.91 -11.92
N HIS A 88 18.84 -18.44 -12.54
CA HIS A 88 20.06 -19.22 -12.67
C HIS A 88 21.25 -18.79 -11.82
N ASP A 89 21.23 -17.67 -11.10
CA ASP A 89 22.40 -17.31 -10.27
C ASP A 89 22.12 -16.31 -9.13
N LEU A 90 20.96 -16.40 -8.47
CA LEU A 90 20.72 -15.60 -7.26
C LEU A 90 21.51 -16.19 -6.08
N SER A 91 22.76 -15.77 -5.94
CA SER A 91 23.44 -15.82 -4.65
C SER A 91 22.79 -14.78 -3.73
N GLU A 92 22.66 -15.10 -2.44
CA GLU A 92 22.05 -14.29 -1.37
C GLU A 92 22.68 -12.88 -1.19
N THR A 93 23.60 -12.48 -2.07
CA THR A 93 24.43 -11.26 -1.99
C THR A 93 24.18 -10.20 -3.06
N ASP A 94 23.29 -10.40 -4.02
CA ASP A 94 23.09 -9.45 -5.13
C ASP A 94 22.02 -8.38 -4.85
N ILE A 95 21.96 -7.86 -3.63
CA ILE A 95 21.23 -6.61 -3.36
C ILE A 95 21.96 -5.51 -4.15
N PRO A 96 21.25 -4.69 -4.94
CA PRO A 96 21.89 -3.64 -5.70
C PRO A 96 22.60 -2.66 -4.79
N ASP A 97 23.84 -2.33 -5.14
CA ASP A 97 24.67 -1.40 -4.37
C ASP A 97 24.30 0.04 -4.75
N GLU A 98 23.88 0.25 -5.99
CA GLU A 98 23.71 1.57 -6.59
C GLU A 98 22.59 1.58 -7.64
N ILE A 99 21.76 2.62 -7.61
CA ILE A 99 20.76 2.93 -8.64
C ILE A 99 21.21 4.19 -9.37
N GLU A 100 21.34 4.12 -10.68
CA GLU A 100 21.61 5.24 -11.57
C GLU A 100 20.32 5.62 -12.33
N LEU A 101 19.99 6.90 -12.33
CA LEU A 101 18.96 7.44 -13.21
C LEU A 101 19.63 7.92 -14.50
N LEU A 102 19.22 7.36 -15.63
CA LEU A 102 19.80 7.65 -16.94
C LEU A 102 18.81 8.47 -17.78
N TRP A 103 19.33 9.50 -18.45
CA TRP A 103 18.65 10.18 -19.56
C TRP A 103 19.35 9.81 -20.85
N GLU A 104 18.64 9.09 -21.72
CA GLU A 104 19.21 8.45 -22.90
C GLU A 104 20.33 7.50 -22.49
N ASP A 105 21.58 7.95 -22.57
CA ASP A 105 22.77 7.21 -22.17
C ASP A 105 23.60 7.92 -21.07
N ASP A 106 23.20 9.12 -20.65
CA ASP A 106 23.91 9.93 -19.66
C ASP A 106 23.34 9.73 -18.25
N THR A 107 24.23 9.64 -17.26
CA THR A 107 23.84 9.50 -15.85
C THR A 107 23.50 10.86 -15.25
N ILE A 108 22.24 11.05 -14.88
CA ILE A 108 21.71 12.29 -14.27
C ILE A 108 21.87 12.26 -12.74
N GLY A 109 21.90 11.06 -12.16
CA GLY A 109 21.94 10.92 -10.72
C GLY A 109 22.23 9.50 -10.30
N THR A 110 22.87 9.38 -9.15
CA THR A 110 23.31 8.10 -8.62
C THR A 110 22.94 8.01 -7.15
N PHE A 111 22.36 6.88 -6.77
CA PHE A 111 21.76 6.65 -5.46
C PHE A 111 22.36 5.38 -4.87
N ALA A 112 23.19 5.54 -3.85
CA ALA A 112 23.71 4.40 -3.10
C ALA A 112 22.58 3.80 -2.25
N LEU A 113 22.34 2.50 -2.41
CA LEU A 113 21.40 1.74 -1.59
C LEU A 113 22.07 1.38 -0.26
N GLY A 114 21.75 2.15 0.78
CA GLY A 114 22.13 1.79 2.14
C GLY A 114 21.48 0.46 2.52
N ARG A 115 22.25 -0.48 3.11
CA ARG A 115 21.80 -1.81 3.59
C ARG A 115 20.68 -1.80 4.66
N LYS A 116 20.08 -0.65 4.95
CA LYS A 116 18.87 -0.49 5.76
C LYS A 116 18.01 0.57 5.10
N GLY A 117 16.80 0.20 4.70
CA GLY A 117 15.87 0.97 3.86
C GLY A 117 15.44 2.33 4.43
N THR A 118 16.35 3.29 4.47
CA THR A 118 16.07 4.71 4.63
C THR A 118 17.23 5.50 4.03
N MET A 119 16.95 6.29 2.99
CA MET A 119 17.94 7.17 2.36
C MET A 119 18.46 8.18 3.38
N GLN A 120 19.76 8.16 3.68
CA GLN A 120 20.44 9.29 4.30
C GLN A 120 21.00 10.19 3.20
N SER A 121 20.43 11.40 3.07
CA SER A 121 21.06 12.50 2.35
C SER A 121 22.42 12.80 2.99
N SER A 122 23.48 12.92 2.19
CA SER A 122 24.87 12.98 2.67
C SER A 122 25.27 14.27 3.38
N ASP A 123 24.35 15.20 3.62
CA ASP A 123 24.65 16.51 4.18
C ASP A 123 24.04 16.67 5.59
N SER A 124 24.75 16.18 6.62
CA SER A 124 24.81 16.78 7.97
C SER A 124 25.48 15.83 8.98
N ALA A 125 26.79 16.00 9.16
CA ALA A 125 27.52 15.44 10.28
C ALA A 125 27.88 16.55 11.28
N THR A 126 27.10 16.72 12.36
CA THR A 126 27.59 17.14 13.70
C THR A 126 26.45 17.26 14.71
N GLY A 127 26.63 16.71 15.92
CA GLY A 127 26.01 17.26 17.12
C GLY A 127 25.25 16.30 18.04
N ASP A 128 25.94 15.86 19.09
CA ASP A 128 25.41 15.63 20.44
C ASP A 128 24.31 14.57 20.68
N SER A 129 24.80 13.35 20.92
CA SER A 129 24.08 12.29 21.63
C SER A 129 23.91 12.67 23.11
N GLN A 130 22.84 13.43 23.41
CA GLN A 130 22.27 13.48 24.76
C GLN A 130 21.40 12.24 24.98
N ARG A 131 21.87 11.41 25.90
CA ARG A 131 21.23 10.19 26.39
C ARG A 131 19.96 10.53 27.17
N ALA A 132 18.84 10.67 26.47
CA ALA A 132 17.52 10.70 27.05
C ALA A 132 17.10 9.27 27.44
N THR A 133 16.73 9.08 28.70
CA THR A 133 16.15 7.85 29.23
C THR A 133 14.84 7.55 28.52
N ALA A 134 14.83 6.47 27.73
CA ALA A 134 13.67 5.95 27.03
C ALA A 134 12.53 5.60 28.00
N ARG A 135 11.32 6.05 27.68
CA ARG A 135 10.08 5.37 28.09
C ARG A 135 9.98 4.09 27.24
N GLU A 136 10.47 2.98 27.75
CA GLU A 136 10.14 1.64 27.26
C GLU A 136 8.65 1.39 27.54
N ASP A 137 7.80 1.29 26.50
CA ASP A 137 6.51 0.56 26.43
C ASP A 137 5.45 1.20 25.48
N GLY A 138 5.73 2.31 24.79
CA GLY A 138 4.68 3.06 24.07
C GLY A 138 4.49 2.82 22.55
N ASP A 139 5.54 2.50 21.80
CA ASP A 139 5.54 2.75 20.33
C ASP A 139 5.66 1.48 19.46
N ALA A 140 5.45 0.29 20.01
CA ALA A 140 5.48 -0.92 19.20
C ALA A 140 4.29 -0.90 18.21
N VAL A 141 4.59 -0.78 16.92
CA VAL A 141 3.59 -0.85 15.85
C VAL A 141 2.88 -2.21 15.93
N PRO A 142 1.55 -2.25 16.08
CA PRO A 142 0.80 -3.51 16.12
C PRO A 142 1.04 -4.35 14.86
N GLU A 143 1.19 -5.66 15.01
CA GLU A 143 1.51 -6.61 13.91
C GLU A 143 0.53 -6.54 12.73
N GLU A 144 -0.70 -6.12 12.98
CA GLU A 144 -1.79 -5.99 11.99
C GLU A 144 -1.67 -4.71 11.13
N LEU A 145 -0.81 -3.79 11.54
CA LEU A 145 -0.60 -2.48 10.94
C LEU A 145 0.79 -2.36 10.36
N ARG A 146 0.86 -1.70 9.20
CA ARG A 146 2.10 -1.19 8.66
C ARG A 146 1.96 0.32 8.48
N VAL A 147 2.95 1.06 8.95
CA VAL A 147 2.98 2.52 8.86
C VAL A 147 4.18 2.92 8.05
N ASP A 148 3.92 3.63 6.98
CA ASP A 148 4.94 4.24 6.14
C ASP A 148 4.80 5.77 6.34
N ASP A 149 5.80 6.37 7.00
CA ASP A 149 5.84 7.79 7.35
C ASP A 149 6.76 8.52 6.36
N PHE A 150 6.17 9.37 5.52
CA PHE A 150 6.87 10.12 4.50
C PHE A 150 6.94 11.60 4.89
N SER A 151 7.94 12.31 4.37
CA SER A 151 8.13 13.74 4.65
C SER A 151 6.92 14.63 4.34
N ARG A 152 5.99 14.16 3.49
CA ARG A 152 4.80 14.88 3.03
C ARG A 152 3.48 14.18 3.37
N GLY A 153 3.51 13.11 4.15
CA GLY A 153 2.29 12.39 4.46
C GLY A 153 2.48 11.10 5.24
N LEU A 154 1.37 10.61 5.77
CA LEU A 154 1.30 9.41 6.58
C LEU A 154 0.45 8.37 5.84
N THR A 155 1.02 7.19 5.59
CA THR A 155 0.25 6.06 5.03
C THR A 155 0.19 4.91 6.02
N ILE A 156 -1.03 4.49 6.35
CA ILE A 156 -1.32 3.37 7.24
C ILE A 156 -2.00 2.25 6.43
N PHE A 157 -1.41 1.06 6.46
CA PHE A 157 -1.98 -0.14 5.87
C PHE A 157 -2.57 -1.03 6.97
N VAL A 158 -3.85 -1.39 6.82
CA VAL A 158 -4.57 -2.29 7.72
C VAL A 158 -4.88 -3.59 6.98
N ARG A 159 -4.29 -4.70 7.43
CA ARG A 159 -4.53 -6.01 6.81
C ARG A 159 -5.92 -6.54 7.16
N TRP A 160 -6.62 -7.13 6.19
CA TRP A 160 -7.94 -7.74 6.44
C TRP A 160 -7.86 -9.17 6.98
N TYR A 161 -6.68 -9.78 6.86
CA TYR A 161 -6.46 -11.18 7.18
C TYR A 161 -6.85 -11.53 8.61
N GLN A 162 -7.59 -12.62 8.74
CA GLN A 162 -7.87 -13.27 10.01
C GLN A 162 -7.57 -14.75 9.87
N PRO A 163 -7.00 -15.43 10.88
CA PRO A 163 -6.68 -16.85 10.80
C PRO A 163 -7.87 -17.73 10.40
N ALA A 164 -9.09 -17.36 10.81
CA ALA A 164 -10.33 -18.05 10.45
C ALA A 164 -10.65 -18.06 8.94
N VAL A 165 -10.09 -17.13 8.17
CA VAL A 165 -10.27 -17.03 6.70
C VAL A 165 -9.69 -18.26 6.01
N PHE A 166 -8.64 -18.86 6.58
CA PHE A 166 -8.05 -20.09 6.05
C PHE A 166 -9.07 -21.23 6.03
N SER A 167 -9.71 -21.50 7.15
CA SER A 167 -10.76 -22.52 7.22
C SER A 167 -11.95 -22.20 6.30
N LEU A 168 -12.32 -20.91 6.20
CA LEU A 168 -13.40 -20.47 5.30
C LEU A 168 -13.07 -20.75 3.82
N PHE A 169 -11.82 -20.57 3.41
CA PHE A 169 -11.38 -20.82 2.05
C PHE A 169 -11.51 -22.29 1.66
N PHE A 170 -10.98 -23.22 2.46
CA PHE A 170 -11.14 -24.67 2.20
C PHE A 170 -12.60 -25.09 2.22
N PHE A 171 -13.36 -24.57 3.18
CA PHE A 171 -14.80 -24.81 3.25
C PHE A 171 -15.50 -24.37 1.95
N SER A 172 -15.18 -23.17 1.43
CA SER A 172 -15.78 -22.66 0.19
C SER A 172 -15.47 -23.53 -1.03
N ILE A 173 -14.25 -24.10 -1.12
CA ILE A 173 -13.86 -25.02 -2.19
C ILE A 173 -14.66 -26.31 -2.09
N ILE A 174 -14.65 -26.96 -0.92
CA ILE A 174 -15.37 -28.23 -0.70
C ILE A 174 -16.87 -28.05 -0.96
N TRP A 175 -17.45 -26.94 -0.47
CA TRP A 175 -18.85 -26.60 -0.68
C TRP A 175 -19.20 -26.45 -2.16
N THR A 176 -18.35 -25.72 -2.90
CA THR A 176 -18.56 -25.48 -4.34
C THR A 176 -18.46 -26.79 -5.13
N LEU A 177 -17.43 -27.60 -4.87
CA LEU A 177 -17.26 -28.91 -5.53
C LEU A 177 -18.40 -29.88 -5.18
N GLY A 178 -18.82 -29.93 -3.91
CA GLY A 178 -19.95 -30.73 -3.47
C GLY A 178 -21.26 -30.31 -4.14
N SER A 179 -21.46 -29.01 -4.34
CA SER A 179 -22.63 -28.48 -5.05
C SER A 179 -22.64 -28.90 -6.52
N PHE A 180 -21.50 -28.83 -7.21
CA PHE A 180 -21.38 -29.33 -8.59
C PHE A 180 -21.60 -30.84 -8.69
N TYR A 181 -21.02 -31.61 -7.78
CA TYR A 181 -21.23 -33.05 -7.72
C TYR A 181 -22.71 -33.39 -7.52
N PHE A 182 -23.39 -32.69 -6.61
CA PHE A 182 -24.84 -32.87 -6.39
C PHE A 182 -25.64 -32.59 -7.67
N ILE A 183 -25.39 -31.46 -8.35
CA ILE A 183 -26.07 -31.12 -9.61
C ILE A 183 -25.86 -32.22 -10.66
N ALA A 184 -24.64 -32.74 -10.79
CA ALA A 184 -24.29 -33.75 -11.78
C ALA A 184 -24.95 -35.12 -11.55
N ASN A 185 -25.40 -35.43 -10.33
CA ASN A 185 -25.98 -36.72 -9.98
C ASN A 185 -27.50 -36.68 -9.76
N VAL A 186 -28.14 -35.54 -9.99
CA VAL A 186 -29.59 -35.37 -9.79
C VAL A 186 -30.26 -35.07 -11.12
N ASP A 187 -31.20 -35.91 -11.54
CA ASP A 187 -31.92 -35.76 -12.82
C ASP A 187 -33.14 -34.82 -12.73
N TRP A 188 -33.45 -34.29 -11.54
CA TRP A 188 -34.62 -33.44 -11.34
C TRP A 188 -34.25 -31.95 -11.43
N LEU A 189 -34.71 -31.29 -12.50
CA LEU A 189 -34.36 -29.90 -12.84
C LEU A 189 -34.51 -28.89 -11.68
N PRO A 190 -35.59 -28.89 -10.87
CA PRO A 190 -35.68 -27.98 -9.72
C PRO A 190 -34.54 -28.13 -8.71
N LEU A 191 -34.07 -29.34 -8.45
CA LEU A 191 -32.92 -29.57 -7.57
C LEU A 191 -31.60 -29.16 -8.20
N GLN A 192 -31.45 -29.32 -9.52
CA GLN A 192 -30.28 -28.80 -10.23
C GLN A 192 -30.20 -27.27 -10.13
N ILE A 193 -31.32 -26.57 -10.34
CA ILE A 193 -31.40 -25.10 -10.19
C ILE A 193 -31.04 -24.69 -8.76
N TRP A 194 -31.61 -25.39 -7.77
CA TRP A 194 -31.27 -25.18 -6.36
C TRP A 194 -29.77 -25.35 -6.12
N GLY A 195 -29.19 -26.47 -6.55
CA GLY A 195 -27.75 -26.73 -6.44
C GLY A 195 -26.89 -25.67 -7.14
N ALA A 196 -27.33 -25.13 -8.28
CA ALA A 196 -26.64 -24.07 -8.99
C ALA A 196 -26.60 -22.77 -8.15
N MET A 197 -27.69 -22.42 -7.46
CA MET A 197 -27.68 -21.28 -6.52
C MET A 197 -26.67 -21.47 -5.37
N PHE A 198 -26.55 -22.69 -4.83
CA PHE A 198 -25.53 -23.00 -3.82
C PHE A 198 -24.12 -22.89 -4.36
N SER A 199 -23.91 -23.28 -5.62
CA SER A 199 -22.61 -23.16 -6.29
C SER A 199 -22.23 -21.68 -6.44
N VAL A 200 -23.17 -20.81 -6.85
CA VAL A 200 -22.95 -19.36 -6.94
C VAL A 200 -22.61 -18.76 -5.57
N ALA A 201 -23.32 -19.16 -4.51
CA ALA A 201 -22.99 -18.76 -3.14
C ALA A 201 -21.58 -19.23 -2.73
N GLY A 202 -21.21 -20.46 -3.10
CA GLY A 202 -19.87 -21.01 -2.88
C GLY A 202 -18.76 -20.19 -3.53
N PHE A 203 -18.94 -19.81 -4.80
CA PHE A 203 -18.01 -18.90 -5.49
C PHE A 203 -17.93 -17.53 -4.81
N GLY A 204 -19.05 -16.98 -4.36
CA GLY A 204 -19.07 -15.73 -3.60
C GLY A 204 -18.27 -15.82 -2.29
N LEU A 205 -18.42 -16.92 -1.54
CA LEU A 205 -17.64 -17.18 -0.32
C LEU A 205 -16.15 -17.35 -0.63
N MET A 206 -15.81 -18.06 -1.71
CA MET A 206 -14.43 -18.26 -2.12
C MET A 206 -13.77 -16.93 -2.50
N TYR A 207 -14.44 -16.11 -3.31
CA TYR A 207 -13.99 -14.77 -3.66
C TYR A 207 -13.78 -13.90 -2.42
N TYR A 208 -14.76 -13.89 -1.52
CA TYR A 208 -14.67 -13.20 -0.23
C TYR A 208 -13.43 -13.63 0.56
N ALA A 209 -13.17 -14.94 0.66
CA ALA A 209 -12.00 -15.44 1.38
C ALA A 209 -10.68 -14.99 0.72
N VAL A 210 -10.58 -15.04 -0.61
CA VAL A 210 -9.40 -14.57 -1.36
C VAL A 210 -9.15 -13.07 -1.13
N CYS A 211 -10.20 -12.25 -1.16
CA CYS A 211 -10.09 -10.83 -0.82
C CYS A 211 -9.61 -10.65 0.62
N MET A 212 -10.12 -11.40 1.60
CA MET A 212 -9.65 -11.28 2.99
C MET A 212 -8.17 -11.66 3.16
N PHE A 213 -7.61 -12.51 2.30
CA PHE A 213 -6.18 -12.83 2.31
C PHE A 213 -5.30 -11.72 1.75
N ARG A 214 -5.71 -11.14 0.61
CA ARG A 214 -4.86 -10.24 -0.18
C ARG A 214 -5.14 -8.76 0.08
N ASN A 215 -6.39 -8.43 0.44
CA ASN A 215 -6.76 -7.03 0.58
C ASN A 215 -6.27 -6.41 1.88
N HIS A 216 -6.00 -5.12 1.78
CA HIS A 216 -5.71 -4.22 2.87
C HIS A 216 -6.50 -2.93 2.68
N THR A 217 -6.77 -2.24 3.78
CA THR A 217 -7.23 -0.84 3.75
C THR A 217 -6.00 0.05 3.83
N ARG A 218 -5.81 0.91 2.83
CA ARG A 218 -4.81 1.99 2.86
C ARG A 218 -5.52 3.26 3.32
N ILE A 219 -5.04 3.84 4.42
CA ILE A 219 -5.47 5.14 4.93
C ILE A 219 -4.29 6.07 4.75
N GLU A 220 -4.46 7.12 3.99
CA GLU A 220 -3.38 8.02 3.60
C GLU A 220 -3.77 9.45 3.95
N VAL A 221 -2.91 10.14 4.68
CA VAL A 221 -3.02 11.57 4.99
C VAL A 221 -1.94 12.29 4.21
N LEU A 222 -2.37 13.08 3.24
CA LEU A 222 -1.53 14.04 2.54
C LEU A 222 -1.90 15.45 3.04
N ASP A 223 -1.05 16.45 2.75
CA ASP A 223 -1.19 17.84 3.22
C ASP A 223 -2.60 18.44 3.10
N SER A 224 -3.38 18.02 2.10
CA SER A 224 -4.72 18.56 1.84
C SER A 224 -5.86 17.54 1.87
N GLU A 225 -5.57 16.24 1.81
CA GLU A 225 -6.61 15.21 1.74
C GLU A 225 -6.30 13.98 2.61
N LEU A 226 -7.33 13.51 3.30
CA LEU A 226 -7.38 12.17 3.90
C LEU A 226 -8.06 11.25 2.88
N THR A 227 -7.35 10.25 2.40
CA THR A 227 -7.89 9.23 1.51
C THR A 227 -7.96 7.87 2.20
N ARG A 228 -8.98 7.10 1.84
CA ARG A 228 -9.09 5.70 2.20
C ARG A 228 -9.39 4.88 0.95
N SER A 229 -8.56 3.90 0.68
CA SER A 229 -8.73 2.94 -0.40
C SER A 229 -8.62 1.50 0.10
N CYS A 230 -9.14 0.56 -0.69
CA CYS A 230 -9.07 -0.87 -0.41
C CYS A 230 -8.62 -1.59 -1.68
N GLY A 231 -7.59 -2.42 -1.58
CA GLY A 231 -6.99 -3.14 -2.71
C GLY A 231 -6.14 -4.30 -2.21
N PRO A 232 -5.61 -5.16 -3.10
CA PRO A 232 -5.54 -4.99 -4.55
C PRO A 232 -6.77 -5.52 -5.32
N LEU A 233 -7.57 -6.42 -4.73
CA LEU A 233 -8.72 -7.00 -5.43
C LEU A 233 -9.97 -6.14 -5.30
N PRO A 234 -10.82 -6.04 -6.36
CA PRO A 234 -11.97 -5.16 -6.36
C PRO A 234 -13.02 -5.61 -5.35
N TRP A 235 -13.33 -4.78 -4.37
CA TRP A 235 -14.38 -5.09 -3.42
C TRP A 235 -15.75 -4.64 -3.97
N PRO A 236 -16.79 -5.51 -3.99
CA PRO A 236 -18.07 -5.13 -4.55
C PRO A 236 -18.69 -3.94 -3.79
N LYS A 237 -19.11 -2.90 -4.54
CA LYS A 237 -19.69 -1.66 -3.98
C LYS A 237 -20.89 -1.90 -3.06
N LEU A 238 -21.60 -3.01 -3.26
CA LEU A 238 -22.74 -3.42 -2.43
C LEU A 238 -22.37 -3.60 -0.95
N PHE A 239 -21.10 -3.89 -0.65
CA PHE A 239 -20.59 -4.06 0.71
C PHE A 239 -20.09 -2.76 1.35
N ARG A 240 -20.39 -1.60 0.75
CA ARG A 240 -20.25 -0.24 1.33
C ARG A 240 -18.83 0.29 1.58
N TRP A 241 -17.80 -0.41 1.10
CA TRP A 241 -16.42 0.10 1.12
C TRP A 241 -16.10 0.79 -0.21
N ILE A 242 -16.42 2.08 -0.29
CA ILE A 242 -16.11 2.94 -1.44
C ILE A 242 -14.84 3.74 -1.10
N PRO A 243 -13.95 3.97 -2.07
CA PRO A 243 -12.86 4.94 -1.92
C PRO A 243 -13.41 6.27 -1.40
N LEU A 244 -12.78 6.78 -0.36
CA LEU A 244 -13.21 7.98 0.33
C LEU A 244 -12.08 8.99 0.23
N LYS A 245 -12.42 10.23 -0.13
CA LYS A 245 -11.52 11.37 -0.10
C LYS A 245 -12.20 12.48 0.71
N ILE A 246 -11.56 12.94 1.77
CA ILE A 246 -12.05 14.02 2.63
C ILE A 246 -10.97 15.10 2.69
N PRO A 247 -11.26 16.36 2.34
CA PRO A 247 -10.32 17.45 2.54
C PRO A 247 -9.97 17.58 4.03
N VAL A 248 -8.68 17.71 4.34
CA VAL A 248 -8.21 17.83 5.74
C VAL A 248 -8.87 19.02 6.45
N SER A 249 -9.16 20.09 5.72
CA SER A 249 -9.85 21.29 6.22
C SER A 249 -11.29 21.04 6.70
N GLU A 250 -11.93 19.95 6.27
CA GLU A 250 -13.27 19.55 6.68
C GLU A 250 -13.27 18.64 7.91
N ILE A 251 -12.12 18.09 8.28
CA ILE A 251 -11.98 17.18 9.42
C ILE A 251 -11.97 17.98 10.72
N THR A 252 -12.89 17.64 11.62
CA THR A 252 -12.97 18.27 12.95
C THR A 252 -12.19 17.48 13.99
N SER A 253 -12.36 16.16 14.02
CA SER A 253 -11.70 15.28 14.99
C SER A 253 -11.66 13.83 14.50
N VAL A 254 -10.74 13.06 15.06
CA VAL A 254 -10.60 11.60 14.85
C VAL A 254 -10.69 10.92 16.22
N TRP A 255 -11.45 9.83 16.32
CA TRP A 255 -11.56 9.05 17.56
C TRP A 255 -11.83 7.56 17.32
N THR A 256 -11.49 6.75 18.32
CA THR A 256 -11.88 5.35 18.40
C THR A 256 -13.28 5.21 19.01
N GLU A 257 -14.15 4.45 18.35
CA GLU A 257 -15.45 4.07 18.90
C GLU A 257 -15.49 2.57 19.19
N ARG A 258 -15.84 2.22 20.43
CA ARG A 258 -16.18 0.86 20.83
C ARG A 258 -17.62 0.56 20.44
N TYR A 259 -17.85 -0.49 19.67
CA TYR A 259 -19.19 -0.96 19.33
C TYR A 259 -19.35 -2.46 19.62
N GLN A 260 -20.59 -2.89 19.79
CA GLN A 260 -20.92 -4.30 19.97
C GLN A 260 -21.44 -4.86 18.64
N SER A 261 -20.88 -5.98 18.18
CA SER A 261 -21.41 -6.68 17.02
C SER A 261 -22.85 -7.14 17.27
N ALA A 262 -23.60 -7.36 16.20
CA ALA A 262 -24.88 -8.05 16.29
C ALA A 262 -24.72 -9.37 17.06
N ARG A 263 -25.75 -9.71 17.84
CA ARG A 263 -25.76 -10.90 18.68
C ARG A 263 -25.63 -12.13 17.77
N ASN A 264 -24.63 -12.97 18.00
CA ASN A 264 -24.55 -14.24 17.31
C ASN A 264 -25.67 -15.20 17.80
N ASN A 265 -25.88 -16.32 17.12
CA ASN A 265 -26.90 -17.31 17.48
C ASN A 265 -26.72 -17.90 18.90
N GLN A 266 -25.54 -17.72 19.51
CA GLN A 266 -25.22 -18.17 20.87
C GLN A 266 -25.43 -17.09 21.94
N GLY A 267 -25.88 -15.91 21.53
CA GLY A 267 -26.21 -14.84 22.43
C GLY A 267 -25.03 -13.97 22.88
N VAL A 268 -23.81 -14.27 22.45
CA VAL A 268 -22.57 -13.58 22.82
C VAL A 268 -22.38 -12.35 21.93
N LYS A 269 -22.13 -11.20 22.57
CA LYS A 269 -21.77 -9.96 21.86
C LYS A 269 -20.25 -9.85 21.80
N ARG A 270 -19.69 -9.67 20.59
CA ARG A 270 -18.27 -9.32 20.46
C ARG A 270 -18.13 -7.82 20.60
N THR A 271 -17.17 -7.40 21.43
CA THR A 271 -16.72 -6.00 21.43
C THR A 271 -15.77 -5.83 20.27
N LEU A 272 -16.01 -4.79 19.46
CA LEU A 272 -15.16 -4.40 18.34
C LEU A 272 -14.86 -2.91 18.44
N TYR A 273 -13.78 -2.50 17.80
CA TYR A 273 -13.34 -1.12 17.75
C TYR A 273 -13.29 -0.65 16.29
N ARG A 274 -13.63 0.62 16.06
CA ARG A 274 -13.57 1.26 14.76
C ARG A 274 -13.03 2.68 14.89
N VAL A 275 -12.32 3.15 13.87
CA VAL A 275 -11.81 4.52 13.81
C VAL A 275 -12.78 5.36 13.00
N LYS A 276 -13.20 6.50 13.57
CA LYS A 276 -14.12 7.45 12.97
C LYS A 276 -13.51 8.83 12.83
N VAL A 277 -14.01 9.55 11.85
CA VAL A 277 -13.69 10.95 11.59
C VAL A 277 -14.98 11.76 11.58
N SER A 278 -14.99 12.88 12.32
CA SER A 278 -16.08 13.87 12.28
C SER A 278 -15.76 14.90 11.21
N ILE A 279 -16.76 15.20 10.38
CA ILE A 279 -16.69 16.19 9.31
C ILE A 279 -17.54 17.38 9.73
N LYS A 280 -17.07 18.62 9.49
CA LYS A 280 -17.71 19.88 9.96
C LYS A 280 -19.21 19.99 9.68
N GLU A 281 -19.67 19.49 8.53
CA GLU A 281 -21.06 19.61 8.07
C GLU A 281 -21.69 18.25 7.70
N GLY A 282 -21.14 17.13 8.19
CA GLY A 282 -21.49 15.79 7.70
C GLY A 282 -21.78 14.76 8.79
N GLU A 283 -22.22 13.57 8.35
CA GLU A 283 -22.24 12.39 9.21
C GLU A 283 -20.80 11.89 9.47
N ASP A 284 -20.56 11.37 10.66
CA ASP A 284 -19.28 10.75 10.99
C ASP A 284 -18.96 9.60 10.04
N VAL A 285 -17.77 9.64 9.44
CA VAL A 285 -17.34 8.61 8.51
C VAL A 285 -16.45 7.61 9.23
N THR A 286 -16.78 6.33 9.09
CA THR A 286 -15.92 5.24 9.60
C THR A 286 -14.78 5.04 8.61
N LEU A 287 -13.52 5.20 9.04
CA LEU A 287 -12.34 4.94 8.21
C LEU A 287 -12.07 3.44 8.13
N THR A 288 -11.88 2.81 9.27
CA THR A 288 -11.62 1.38 9.38
C THR A 288 -12.44 0.81 10.54
N SER A 289 -12.75 -0.48 10.45
CA SER A 289 -13.61 -1.15 11.42
C SER A 289 -13.13 -2.56 11.70
N SER A 290 -13.68 -3.18 12.74
CA SER A 290 -13.52 -4.61 13.05
C SER A 290 -12.21 -4.98 13.74
N PHE A 291 -11.58 -4.05 14.46
CA PHE A 291 -10.49 -4.42 15.37
C PHE A 291 -11.05 -5.19 16.56
N ALA A 292 -10.46 -6.35 16.85
CA ALA A 292 -10.83 -7.18 17.98
C ALA A 292 -10.30 -6.62 19.31
N ARG A 293 -9.26 -5.79 19.24
CA ARG A 293 -8.61 -5.16 20.39
C ARG A 293 -8.54 -3.64 20.20
N PRO A 294 -8.50 -2.84 21.28
CA PRO A 294 -8.45 -1.38 21.17
C PRO A 294 -7.12 -0.84 20.66
N GLU A 295 -6.00 -1.51 20.95
CA GLU A 295 -4.65 -0.97 20.76
C GLU A 295 -4.37 -0.57 19.29
N PRO A 296 -4.70 -1.39 18.26
CA PRO A 296 -4.53 -0.97 16.88
C PRO A 296 -5.39 0.23 16.48
N ALA A 297 -6.63 0.30 16.98
CA ALA A 297 -7.53 1.40 16.66
C ALA A 297 -7.06 2.71 17.31
N ASP A 298 -6.59 2.63 18.56
CA ASP A 298 -6.07 3.78 19.29
C ASP A 298 -4.75 4.27 18.70
N PHE A 299 -3.86 3.36 18.28
CA PHE A 299 -2.63 3.69 17.59
C PHE A 299 -2.89 4.44 16.27
N ILE A 300 -3.83 3.96 15.44
CA ILE A 300 -4.25 4.66 14.21
C ILE A 300 -4.79 6.04 14.54
N THR A 301 -5.69 6.14 15.54
CA THR A 301 -6.28 7.41 15.95
C THR A 301 -5.21 8.41 16.37
N GLN A 302 -4.25 7.99 17.20
CA GLN A 302 -3.14 8.83 17.64
C GLN A 302 -2.30 9.31 16.46
N LYS A 303 -1.89 8.41 15.55
CA LYS A 303 -1.08 8.77 14.38
C LYS A 303 -1.80 9.74 13.44
N LEU A 304 -3.10 9.55 13.24
CA LEU A 304 -3.92 10.48 12.46
C LEU A 304 -4.05 11.84 13.17
N GLN A 305 -4.22 11.87 14.49
CA GLN A 305 -4.27 13.13 15.25
C GLN A 305 -2.95 13.91 15.19
N GLU A 306 -1.82 13.22 15.34
CA GLU A 306 -0.47 13.78 15.18
C GLU A 306 -0.28 14.40 13.79
N SER A 307 -0.63 13.65 12.74
CA SER A 307 -0.50 14.10 11.34
C SER A 307 -1.45 15.26 10.98
N LEU A 308 -2.64 15.31 11.58
CA LEU A 308 -3.62 16.39 11.34
C LEU A 308 -3.37 17.65 12.19
N GLY A 309 -2.38 17.64 13.09
CA GLY A 309 -2.11 18.76 14.00
C GLY A 309 -3.19 18.98 15.07
N ASN A 310 -4.02 17.97 15.33
CA ASN A 310 -5.10 17.99 16.32
C ASN A 310 -4.64 17.27 17.60
N SER A 311 -3.69 17.86 18.34
CA SER A 311 -3.20 17.36 19.64
C SER A 311 -3.76 18.15 20.82
#